data_AF-A0A0F8V8E2-F1
#
_entry.id   AF-A0A0F8V8E2-F1
#
_cell.length_a   1.000
_cell.length_b   1.000
_cell.length_c   1.000
_cell.angle_alpha   90.00
_cell.angle_beta   90.00
_cell.angle_gamma   90.00
#
_symmetry.space_group_name_H-M   'P 1'
#
loop_
_entity.id
_entity.type
_entity.pdbx_description
1 polymer ?
#
loop_
_entity_poly.entity_id
_entity_poly.type
_entity_poly.pdbx_seq_one_letter_code
_entity_poly.pdbx_strand_id
1 'polypeptide(L)' 'MELKGKGQEIDVFDCLIAAIIITNGFKQIVTRNQKHFEKIKELVLYTF' A
#
# COMPACT_ATOMS: atom_id res chain seq x y z
N MET A 1 14.15 -17.57 2.41
CA MET A 1 13.09 -17.44 3.43
C MET A 1 11.80 -17.23 2.67
N GLU A 2 11.15 -18.32 2.24
CA GLU A 2 9.90 -18.28 1.49
C GLU A 2 8.73 -18.29 2.47
N LEU A 3 8.10 -17.14 2.69
CA LEU A 3 6.77 -17.08 3.30
C LEU A 3 5.75 -16.94 2.17
N LYS A 4 5.41 -18.07 1.54
CA LYS A 4 4.24 -18.18 0.65
C LYS A 4 3.01 -18.51 1.53
N GLY A 5 2.46 -17.48 2.16
CA GLY A 5 1.16 -17.55 2.83
C GLY A 5 0.03 -17.12 1.88
N LYS A 6 -0.86 -18.04 1.53
CA LYS A 6 -2.03 -17.78 0.67
C LYS A 6 -2.98 -16.78 1.34
N GLY A 7 -2.94 -15.51 0.93
CA GLY A 7 -3.93 -14.51 1.36
C GLY A 7 -3.57 -13.06 1.08
N GLN A 8 -2.89 -12.78 -0.04
CA GLN A 8 -2.48 -11.44 -0.48
C GLN A 8 -1.90 -10.56 0.67
N GLU A 9 -0.69 -10.88 1.10
CA GLU A 9 0.12 -9.98 1.93
C GLU A 9 0.28 -8.65 1.20
N ILE A 10 -0.06 -7.57 1.91
CA ILE A 10 0.51 -6.25 1.60
C ILE A 10 2.00 -6.39 1.95
N ASP A 11 2.90 -6.03 1.03
CA ASP A 11 4.33 -6.10 1.31
C ASP A 11 4.66 -5.21 2.53
N VAL A 12 5.64 -5.60 3.34
CA VAL A 12 6.11 -4.81 4.49
C VAL A 12 6.50 -3.40 4.02
N PHE A 13 7.06 -3.29 2.82
CA PHE A 13 7.39 -1.98 2.23
C PHE A 13 6.16 -1.17 1.84
N ASP A 14 5.10 -1.80 1.34
CA ASP A 14 3.85 -1.10 1.02
C ASP A 14 3.18 -0.57 2.30
N CYS A 15 3.25 -1.32 3.40
CA CYS A 15 2.79 -0.87 4.71
C CYS A 15 3.60 0.34 5.19
N LEU A 16 4.92 0.30 5.05
CA LEU A 16 5.81 1.40 5.43
C LEU A 16 5.52 2.66 4.60
N ILE A 17 5.38 2.51 3.28
CA ILE A 17 5.04 3.61 2.37
C ILE A 17 3.71 4.25 2.77
N ALA A 18 2.68 3.44 2.98
CA ALA A 18 1.37 3.94 3.40
C ALA A 18 1.42 4.66 4.75
N ALA A 19 2.15 4.12 5.73
CA ALA A 19 2.33 4.75 7.03
C ALA A 19 3.01 6.11 6.90
N ILE A 20 4.05 6.24 6.08
CA ILE A 20 4.73 7.51 5.82
C ILE A 20 3.75 8.53 5.21
N ILE A 21 3.00 8.15 4.19
CA ILE A 21 2.03 9.04 3.53
C ILE A 21 1.01 9.57 4.55
N ILE A 22 0.38 8.66 5.31
CA ILE A 22 -0.68 8.99 6.27
C ILE A 22 -0.16 9.85 7.42
N THR A 23 0.99 9.49 8.01
CA THR A 23 1.57 10.22 9.15
C THR A 23 2.02 11.64 8.78
N ASN A 24 2.34 11.88 7.51
CA ASN A 24 2.65 13.21 7.00
C ASN A 24 1.40 14.01 6.57
N GLY A 25 0.19 13.52 6.85
CA GLY A 25 -1.06 14.21 6.55
C GLY A 25 -1.50 14.11 5.08
N PHE A 26 -0.81 13.32 4.26
CA PHE A 26 -1.21 13.02 2.90
C PHE A 26 -2.19 11.84 2.89
N LYS A 27 -3.02 11.78 1.84
CA LYS A 27 -4.02 10.72 1.64
C LYS A 27 -4.04 10.19 0.22
N GLN A 28 -3.01 10.47 -0.57
CA GLN A 28 -3.02 10.21 -2.01
C GLN A 28 -1.74 9.48 -2.39
N ILE A 29 -1.86 8.46 -3.25
CA ILE A 29 -0.73 7.73 -3.78
C ILE A 29 -0.90 7.51 -5.29
N VAL A 30 0.17 7.78 -6.03
CA VAL A 30 0.26 7.52 -7.46
C VAL A 30 1.09 6.25 -7.63
N THR A 31 0.50 5.17 -8.14
CA THR A 31 1.15 3.84 -8.14
C THR A 31 0.69 2.95 -9.30
N ARG A 32 1.58 2.05 -9.73
CA ARG A 32 1.26 0.92 -10.61
C ARG A 32 0.79 -0.32 -9.85
N ASN A 33 1.08 -0.38 -8.55
CA ASN A 33 0.79 -1.52 -7.68
C ASN A 33 -0.58 -1.35 -7.01
N GLN A 34 -1.62 -1.03 -7.79
CA GLN A 34 -2.96 -0.73 -7.25
C GLN A 34 -3.45 -1.79 -6.25
N LYS A 35 -3.26 -3.08 -6.58
CA LYS A 35 -3.70 -4.21 -5.74
C LYS A 35 -3.10 -4.24 -4.33
N HIS A 36 -1.94 -3.62 -4.14
CA HIS A 36 -1.26 -3.61 -2.84
C HIS A 36 -1.87 -2.51 -1.96
N PHE A 37 -2.13 -1.34 -2.54
CA PHE A 37 -2.60 -0.16 -1.81
C PHE A 37 -4.12 -0.07 -1.74
N GLU A 38 -4.87 -0.78 -2.58
CA GLU A 38 -6.35 -0.75 -2.58
C GLU A 38 -6.96 -1.25 -1.26
N LYS A 39 -6.19 -2.00 -0.48
CA LYS A 39 -6.58 -2.52 0.84
C LYS A 39 -6.47 -1.48 1.95
N ILE A 40 -5.78 -0.37 1.69
CA ILE A 40 -5.52 0.70 2.65
C ILE A 40 -6.55 1.79 2.41
N LYS A 41 -7.66 1.73 3.15
CA LYS A 41 -8.86 2.56 2.92
C LYS A 41 -8.61 4.06 3.14
N GLU A 42 -7.54 4.39 3.85
CA GLU A 42 -7.12 5.76 4.16
C GLU A 42 -6.45 6.45 2.96
N LEU A 43 -6.12 5.71 1.90
CA LEU A 43 -5.45 6.22 0.70
C LEU A 43 -6.42 6.32 -0.50
N VAL A 44 -6.30 7.43 -1.22
CA VAL A 44 -6.86 7.66 -2.55
C VAL A 44 -5.81 7.26 -3.58
N LEU A 45 -6.15 6.33 -4.47
CA LEU A 45 -5.23 5.78 -5.45
C LEU A 45 -5.41 6.44 -6.82
N TYR A 46 -4.29 6.79 -7.45
CA TYR A 46 -4.20 7.17 -8.86
C TYR A 46 -3.24 6.23 -9.58
N THR A 47 -3.63 5.73 -10.76
CA THR A 47 -2.85 4.77 -11.55
C THR A 47 -2.36 5.38 -12.86
N PHE A 48 -1.24 4.89 -13.38
CA PHE A 48 -0.55 5.40 -14.58
C PHE A 48 0.39 4.38 -15.23
#